data_AF-A0A7V1IIP2-F1
#
_entry.id   AF-A0A7V1IIP2-F1
#
_cell.length_a   1.000
_cell.length_b   1.000
_cell.length_c   1.000
_cell.angle_alpha   90.00
_cell.angle_beta   90.00
_cell.angle_gamma   90.00
#
_symmetry.space_group_name_H-M   'P 1'
#
loop_
_entity.id
_entity.type
_entity.pdbx_description
1 polymer ?
#
loop_
_entity_poly.entity_id
_entity_poly.type
_entity_poly.pdbx_seq_one_letter_code
_entity_poly.pdbx_strand_id
1 'polypeptide(L)'
;LPIAVRMMTTDVLGANEDIKAILEDAEEALDDGRVQVARGLLAPLASEIVIETTMLPLAAFPAALSLVAPLVDAGKLDEAAAALQATLATLVVKKEVIPLPVLRAELLLEVAATKLDAPPVVKPADEKGMKPAAEATPAELLAAAREQLERADLLGYGKAKKTYPDLVKRLEKLESTLESKSGSSWKKRFGEFRKSLSELGSSLLD
;
A
#
# COMPACT_ATOMS: atom_id res chain seq x y z
N LEU A 1 -19.82 4.38 -14.69
CA LEU A 1 -18.92 5.48 -15.11
C LEU A 1 -18.30 6.11 -13.87
N PRO A 2 -16.99 6.35 -13.80
CA PRO A 2 -16.40 7.07 -12.68
C PRO A 2 -16.85 8.53 -12.69
N ILE A 3 -17.26 9.05 -11.53
CA ILE A 3 -17.76 10.44 -11.36
C ILE A 3 -17.00 11.24 -10.31
N ALA A 4 -16.28 10.57 -9.41
CA ALA A 4 -15.41 11.20 -8.43
C ALA A 4 -14.25 10.27 -8.08
N VAL A 5 -13.09 10.86 -7.81
CA VAL A 5 -11.88 10.15 -7.33
C VAL A 5 -11.36 10.88 -6.10
N ARG A 6 -11.07 10.14 -5.04
CA ARG A 6 -10.44 10.66 -3.82
C ARG A 6 -9.24 9.81 -3.47
N MET A 7 -8.16 10.45 -3.05
CA MET A 7 -6.97 9.81 -2.52
C MET A 7 -6.85 10.11 -1.02
N MET A 8 -6.51 9.09 -0.24
CA MET A 8 -6.21 9.20 1.19
C MET A 8 -4.91 8.49 1.47
N THR A 9 -4.09 9.07 2.33
CA THR A 9 -2.82 8.48 2.75
C THR A 9 -2.83 8.32 4.26
N THR A 10 -2.57 7.10 4.72
CA THR A 10 -2.40 6.76 6.13
C THR A 10 -1.04 6.12 6.29
N ASP A 11 -0.31 6.48 7.33
CA ASP A 11 1.02 5.93 7.57
C ASP A 11 1.26 5.64 9.04
N VAL A 12 1.89 4.49 9.31
CA VAL A 12 2.33 4.10 10.65
C VAL A 12 3.77 4.54 10.83
N LEU A 13 3.98 5.49 11.75
CA LEU A 13 5.31 6.03 12.06
C LEU A 13 6.07 5.22 13.13
N GLY A 14 5.42 4.25 13.78
CA GLY A 14 6.04 3.39 14.80
C GLY A 14 7.06 2.40 14.24
N ALA A 15 7.93 1.87 15.11
CA ALA A 15 8.89 0.84 14.76
C ALA A 15 8.18 -0.50 14.48
N ASN A 16 8.87 -1.44 13.82
CA ASN A 16 8.29 -2.76 13.56
C ASN A 16 8.00 -3.52 14.87
N GLU A 17 8.78 -3.27 15.91
CA GLU A 17 8.60 -3.81 17.25
C GLU A 17 7.31 -3.30 17.90
N ASP A 18 7.00 -2.01 17.75
CA ASP A 18 5.77 -1.41 18.27
C ASP A 18 4.54 -2.00 17.56
N ILE A 19 4.63 -2.18 16.23
CA ILE A 19 3.57 -2.82 15.44
C ILE A 19 3.32 -4.24 15.93
N LYS A 20 4.38 -5.03 16.16
CA LYS A 20 4.27 -6.40 16.69
C LYS A 20 3.57 -6.43 18.05
N ALA A 21 3.97 -5.56 18.97
CA ALA A 21 3.36 -5.50 20.30
C ALA A 21 1.85 -5.19 20.23
N ILE A 22 1.45 -4.23 19.37
CA ILE A 22 0.02 -3.90 19.18
C ILE A 22 -0.74 -5.07 18.56
N LEU A 23 -0.12 -5.83 17.64
CA LEU A 23 -0.73 -7.02 17.05
C LEU A 23 -0.92 -8.14 18.08
N GLU A 24 0.06 -8.37 18.94
CA GLU A 24 -0.02 -9.34 20.05
C GLU A 24 -1.16 -8.97 21.02
N ASP A 25 -1.25 -7.71 21.43
CA ASP A 25 -2.34 -7.20 22.28
C ASP A 25 -3.72 -7.34 21.61
N ALA A 26 -3.78 -7.12 20.30
CA ALA A 26 -5.02 -7.25 19.53
C ALA A 26 -5.44 -8.71 19.38
N GLU A 27 -4.50 -9.63 19.20
CA GLU A 27 -4.74 -11.08 19.16
C GLU A 27 -5.27 -11.58 20.50
N GLU A 28 -4.63 -11.23 21.62
CA GLU A 28 -5.11 -11.56 22.97
C GLU A 28 -6.52 -11.02 23.21
N ALA A 29 -6.79 -9.77 22.81
CA ALA A 29 -8.12 -9.18 22.92
C ALA A 29 -9.17 -9.93 22.07
N LEU A 30 -8.81 -10.46 20.90
CA LEU A 30 -9.73 -11.26 20.09
C LEU A 30 -9.97 -12.65 20.71
N ASP A 31 -8.92 -13.29 21.24
CA ASP A 31 -9.02 -14.59 21.91
C ASP A 31 -9.95 -14.52 23.14
N ASP A 32 -9.93 -13.40 23.86
CA ASP A 32 -10.83 -13.11 24.97
C ASP A 32 -12.25 -12.68 24.55
N GLY A 33 -12.52 -12.55 23.25
CA GLY A 33 -13.79 -12.03 22.71
C GLY A 33 -14.00 -10.52 22.89
N ARG A 34 -12.95 -9.76 23.26
CA ARG A 34 -12.96 -8.29 23.42
C ARG A 34 -12.83 -7.56 22.08
N VAL A 35 -13.75 -7.83 21.15
CA VAL A 35 -13.72 -7.32 19.75
C VAL A 35 -13.55 -5.81 19.65
N GLN A 36 -14.17 -5.04 20.54
CA GLN A 36 -14.08 -3.56 20.50
C GLN A 36 -12.70 -3.04 20.90
N VAL A 37 -11.98 -3.76 21.77
CA VAL A 37 -10.60 -3.45 22.17
C VAL A 37 -9.66 -3.73 21.01
N ALA A 38 -9.75 -4.93 20.43
CA ALA A 38 -8.96 -5.31 19.26
C ALA A 38 -9.17 -4.34 18.09
N ARG A 39 -10.41 -3.92 17.82
CA ARG A 39 -10.70 -2.91 16.78
C ARG A 39 -9.99 -1.58 17.05
N GLY A 40 -9.93 -1.14 18.31
CA GLY A 40 -9.23 0.08 18.69
C GLY A 40 -7.71 -0.01 18.49
N LEU A 41 -7.13 -1.17 18.80
CA LEU A 41 -5.70 -1.46 18.62
C LEU A 41 -5.30 -1.55 17.15
N LEU A 42 -6.13 -2.17 16.31
CA LEU A 42 -5.86 -2.36 14.88
C LEU A 42 -6.15 -1.11 14.03
N ALA A 43 -7.07 -0.23 14.47
CA ALA A 43 -7.46 0.98 13.73
C ALA A 43 -6.29 1.86 13.25
N PRO A 44 -5.22 2.10 14.05
CA PRO A 44 -4.06 2.87 13.59
C PRO A 44 -3.07 2.08 12.73
N LEU A 45 -3.16 0.75 12.61
CA LEU A 45 -2.18 -0.10 11.92
C LEU A 45 -2.42 -0.15 10.40
N ALA A 46 -2.37 1.01 9.75
CA ALA A 46 -2.48 1.13 8.29
C ALA A 46 -1.35 2.00 7.73
N SER A 47 -0.63 1.48 6.72
CA SER A 47 0.41 2.21 5.99
C SER A 47 0.17 2.04 4.49
N GLU A 48 -0.68 2.91 3.94
CA GLU A 48 -1.26 2.75 2.62
C GLU A 48 -1.74 4.06 2.00
N ILE A 49 -1.85 4.04 0.67
CA ILE A 49 -2.61 5.01 -0.11
C ILE A 49 -3.89 4.30 -0.55
N VAL A 50 -5.04 4.90 -0.24
CA VAL A 50 -6.35 4.42 -0.68
C VAL A 50 -6.87 5.35 -1.75
N ILE A 51 -7.13 4.81 -2.94
CA ILE A 51 -7.80 5.51 -4.04
C ILE A 51 -9.24 5.02 -4.09
N GLU A 52 -10.18 5.92 -3.80
CA GLU A 52 -11.61 5.67 -3.89
C GLU A 52 -12.17 6.26 -5.19
N THR A 53 -12.79 5.42 -6.00
CA THR A 53 -13.48 5.84 -7.23
C THR A 53 -14.98 5.60 -7.09
N THR A 54 -15.75 6.67 -7.07
CA THR A 54 -17.22 6.59 -7.06
C THR A 54 -17.74 6.36 -8.47
N MET A 55 -18.50 5.29 -8.65
CA MET A 55 -19.03 4.82 -9.91
C MET A 55 -20.55 5.06 -9.99
N LEU A 56 -20.95 5.78 -11.03
CA LEU A 56 -22.34 5.92 -11.45
C LEU A 56 -22.82 4.67 -12.19
N PRO A 57 -23.88 3.98 -11.70
CA PRO A 57 -24.46 2.83 -12.37
C PRO A 57 -25.31 3.27 -13.58
N LEU A 58 -24.74 3.15 -14.78
CA LEU A 58 -25.34 3.69 -16.01
C LEU A 58 -26.68 3.04 -16.42
N ALA A 59 -26.96 1.81 -15.98
CA ALA A 59 -28.24 1.16 -16.27
C ALA A 59 -29.37 1.65 -15.35
N ALA A 60 -29.08 1.85 -14.06
CA ALA A 60 -30.08 2.20 -13.06
C ALA A 60 -30.32 3.71 -12.98
N PHE A 61 -29.28 4.52 -13.16
CA PHE A 61 -29.37 5.96 -12.92
C PHE A 61 -30.29 6.70 -13.92
N PRO A 62 -30.19 6.48 -15.25
CA PRO A 62 -31.11 7.14 -16.19
C PRO A 62 -32.57 6.73 -15.98
N ALA A 63 -32.82 5.44 -15.71
CA ALA A 63 -34.17 4.94 -15.42
C ALA A 63 -34.75 5.62 -14.17
N ALA A 64 -33.94 5.79 -13.13
CA ALA A 64 -34.36 6.50 -11.94
C ALA A 64 -34.65 7.99 -12.20
N LEU A 65 -33.82 8.69 -12.98
CA LEU A 65 -34.08 10.09 -13.36
C LEU A 65 -35.40 10.25 -14.14
N SER A 66 -35.71 9.31 -15.04
CA SER A 66 -36.99 9.30 -15.77
C SER A 66 -38.20 9.11 -14.86
N LEU A 67 -38.04 8.44 -13.72
CA LEU A 67 -39.11 8.30 -12.71
C LEU A 67 -39.23 9.52 -11.80
N VAL A 68 -38.15 10.28 -11.61
CA VAL A 68 -38.15 11.51 -10.79
C VAL A 68 -38.76 12.69 -11.53
N ALA A 69 -38.53 12.84 -12.84
CA ALA A 69 -39.00 14.00 -13.61
C ALA A 69 -40.53 14.27 -13.48
N PRO A 70 -41.42 13.27 -13.59
CA PRO A 70 -42.86 13.49 -13.41
C PRO A 70 -43.25 13.96 -11.99
N LEU A 71 -42.49 13.55 -10.96
CA LEU A 71 -42.73 13.99 -9.59
C LEU A 71 -42.40 15.47 -9.42
N VAL A 72 -41.32 15.93 -10.06
CA VAL A 72 -40.94 17.35 -10.06
C VAL A 72 -41.99 18.18 -10.80
N ASP A 73 -42.43 17.73 -11.98
CA ASP A 73 -43.48 18.40 -12.77
C ASP A 73 -44.80 18.50 -12.01
N ALA A 74 -45.12 17.49 -11.19
CA ALA A 74 -46.30 17.47 -10.33
C ALA A 74 -46.15 18.26 -9.02
N GLY A 75 -44.99 18.91 -8.78
CA GLY A 75 -44.71 19.65 -7.54
C GLY A 75 -44.48 18.77 -6.31
N LYS A 76 -44.35 17.44 -6.48
CA LYS A 76 -44.14 16.45 -5.41
C LYS A 76 -42.65 16.39 -5.02
N LEU A 77 -42.13 17.49 -4.50
CA LEU A 77 -40.70 17.66 -4.27
C LEU A 77 -40.13 16.70 -3.22
N ASP A 78 -40.90 16.36 -2.18
CA ASP A 78 -40.46 15.41 -1.15
C ASP A 78 -40.31 13.98 -1.71
N GLU A 79 -41.26 13.54 -2.55
CA GLU A 79 -41.21 12.24 -3.22
C GLU A 79 -40.04 12.20 -4.23
N ALA A 80 -39.83 13.29 -4.97
CA ALA A 80 -38.72 13.44 -5.90
C ALA A 80 -37.36 13.38 -5.18
N ALA A 81 -37.23 14.09 -4.05
CA ALA A 81 -36.01 14.10 -3.25
C ALA A 81 -35.70 12.71 -2.68
N ALA A 82 -36.70 12.00 -2.15
CA ALA A 82 -36.55 10.64 -1.64
C ALA A 82 -36.09 9.66 -2.74
N ALA A 83 -36.70 9.73 -3.92
CA ALA A 83 -36.33 8.89 -5.06
C ALA A 83 -34.90 9.19 -5.54
N LEU A 84 -34.49 10.45 -5.57
CA LEU A 84 -33.13 10.83 -5.93
C LEU A 84 -32.10 10.36 -4.89
N GLN A 85 -32.41 10.49 -3.60
CA GLN A 85 -31.55 9.98 -2.52
C GLN A 85 -31.37 8.45 -2.61
N ALA A 86 -32.46 7.71 -2.84
CA ALA A 86 -32.39 6.27 -3.04
C ALA A 86 -31.50 5.91 -4.23
N THR A 87 -31.55 6.71 -5.31
CA THR A 87 -30.71 6.53 -6.49
C THR A 87 -29.24 6.81 -6.18
N LEU A 88 -28.93 7.90 -5.48
CA LEU A 88 -27.56 8.24 -5.07
C LEU A 88 -26.96 7.21 -4.11
N ALA A 89 -27.79 6.55 -3.29
CA ALA A 89 -27.35 5.45 -2.44
C ALA A 89 -26.91 4.20 -3.22
N THR A 90 -27.22 4.10 -4.52
CA THR A 90 -26.75 3.00 -5.39
C THR A 90 -25.37 3.23 -6.00
N LEU A 91 -24.75 4.40 -5.76
CA LEU A 91 -23.39 4.67 -6.23
C LEU A 91 -22.42 3.64 -5.63
N VAL A 92 -21.58 3.06 -6.50
CA VAL A 92 -20.62 2.04 -6.09
C VAL A 92 -19.27 2.70 -5.86
N VAL A 93 -18.70 2.56 -4.67
CA VAL A 93 -17.33 3.00 -4.39
C VAL A 93 -16.38 1.83 -4.60
N LYS A 94 -15.50 1.95 -5.60
CA LYS A 94 -14.36 1.05 -5.76
C LYS A 94 -13.19 1.58 -4.96
N LYS A 95 -12.48 0.71 -4.24
CA LYS A 95 -11.28 1.06 -3.48
C LYS A 95 -10.09 0.31 -4.04
N GLU A 96 -9.01 1.03 -4.25
CA GLU A 96 -7.70 0.50 -4.62
C GLU A 96 -6.73 0.84 -3.49
N VAL A 97 -6.03 -0.16 -2.94
CA VAL A 97 -5.12 -0.01 -1.80
C VAL A 97 -3.70 -0.24 -2.26
N ILE A 98 -2.85 0.77 -2.10
CA ILE A 98 -1.43 0.72 -2.43
C ILE A 98 -0.64 0.73 -1.12
N PRO A 99 -0.05 -0.40 -0.69
CA PRO A 99 0.74 -0.45 0.55
C PRO A 99 1.99 0.43 0.44
N LEU A 100 2.14 1.39 1.36
CA LEU A 100 3.31 2.27 1.41
C LEU A 100 4.62 1.49 1.63
N PRO A 101 4.70 0.46 2.49
CA PRO A 101 5.94 -0.28 2.68
C PRO A 101 6.40 -0.99 1.40
N VAL A 102 5.47 -1.52 0.59
CA VAL A 102 5.82 -2.13 -0.71
C VAL A 102 6.34 -1.07 -1.68
N LEU A 103 5.66 0.07 -1.80
CA LEU A 103 6.09 1.18 -2.65
C LEU A 103 7.47 1.70 -2.24
N ARG A 104 7.72 1.85 -0.94
CA ARG A 104 9.02 2.26 -0.38
C ARG A 104 10.11 1.25 -0.71
N ALA A 105 9.84 -0.05 -0.56
CA ALA A 105 10.78 -1.10 -0.93
C ALA A 105 11.14 -1.02 -2.42
N GLU A 106 10.17 -0.84 -3.32
CA GLU A 106 10.41 -0.67 -4.76
C GLU A 106 11.33 0.52 -5.06
N LEU A 107 11.06 1.68 -4.45
CA LEU A 107 11.86 2.89 -4.62
C LEU A 107 13.30 2.70 -4.09
N LEU A 108 13.47 2.07 -2.93
CA LEU A 108 14.79 1.80 -2.35
C LEU A 108 15.62 0.88 -3.25
N LEU A 109 14.99 -0.13 -3.85
CA LEU A 109 15.64 -1.06 -4.78
C LEU A 109 16.03 -0.39 -6.10
N GLU A 110 15.21 0.54 -6.60
CA GLU A 110 15.55 1.34 -7.77
C GLU A 110 16.78 2.23 -7.51
N VAL A 111 16.82 2.88 -6.34
CA VAL A 111 18.00 3.67 -5.92
C VAL A 111 19.23 2.76 -5.75
N ALA A 112 19.08 1.57 -5.17
CA ALA A 112 20.18 0.62 -5.04
C ALA A 112 20.73 0.18 -6.40
N ALA A 113 19.85 -0.13 -7.36
CA ALA A 113 20.23 -0.54 -8.71
C ALA A 113 21.00 0.57 -9.45
N THR A 114 20.52 1.82 -9.38
CA THR A 114 21.21 2.95 -10.03
C THR A 114 22.61 3.19 -9.47
N LYS A 115 22.80 3.02 -8.16
CA LYS A 115 24.12 3.16 -7.51
C LYS A 115 25.10 2.04 -7.84
N LEU A 116 24.60 0.84 -8.14
CA LEU A 116 25.42 -0.29 -8.57
C LEU A 116 25.86 -0.17 -10.05
N ASP A 117 25.09 0.55 -10.85
CA ASP A 117 25.41 0.84 -12.26
C ASP A 117 26.29 2.11 -12.43
N ALA A 118 26.40 2.96 -11.40
CA ALA A 118 27.22 4.18 -11.42
C ALA A 118 28.60 3.95 -10.75
N PRO A 119 29.67 4.62 -11.21
CA PRO A 119 30.93 4.65 -10.47
C PRO A 119 30.71 5.27 -9.08
N PRO A 120 31.38 4.79 -8.02
CA PRO A 120 31.14 5.26 -6.66
C PRO A 120 31.45 6.75 -6.54
N VAL A 121 30.42 7.57 -6.33
CA VAL A 121 30.59 8.97 -5.95
C VAL A 121 30.55 9.03 -4.43
N VAL A 122 31.73 8.99 -3.82
CA VAL A 122 31.88 9.30 -2.40
C VAL A 122 31.86 10.82 -2.26
N LYS A 123 30.80 11.37 -1.66
CA LYS A 123 30.82 12.74 -1.13
C LYS A 123 30.81 12.68 0.40
N PRO A 124 31.54 13.58 1.08
CA PRO A 124 31.59 13.62 2.53
C PRO A 124 30.21 13.99 3.12
N ALA A 125 29.87 13.38 4.25
CA ALA A 125 28.59 13.51 4.92
C ALA A 125 28.43 14.87 5.62
N ASP A 126 27.22 15.43 5.60
CA ASP A 126 26.85 16.66 6.32
C ASP A 126 26.57 16.42 7.82
N GLU A 127 26.80 17.45 8.62
CA GLU A 127 26.90 17.48 10.11
C GLU A 127 25.63 17.13 10.91
N LYS A 128 24.53 16.63 10.30
CA LYS A 128 23.23 16.46 10.98
C LYS A 128 22.78 15.02 11.27
N GLY A 129 23.63 14.02 11.05
CA GLY A 129 23.39 12.65 11.55
C GLY A 129 22.25 11.86 10.89
N MET A 130 21.52 12.44 9.93
CA MET A 130 20.54 11.75 9.10
C MET A 130 21.10 11.69 7.67
N LYS A 131 21.60 10.52 7.26
CA LYS A 131 22.06 10.32 5.87
C LYS A 131 20.84 10.30 4.94
N PRO A 132 20.76 11.18 3.93
CA PRO A 132 19.78 11.06 2.86
C PRO A 132 19.90 9.68 2.18
N ALA A 133 18.80 9.13 1.64
CA ALA A 133 18.85 7.90 0.82
C ALA A 133 19.83 8.03 -0.36
N ALA A 134 20.10 9.26 -0.82
CA ALA A 134 21.11 9.60 -1.81
C ALA A 134 22.55 9.31 -1.37
N GLU A 135 22.83 9.20 -0.06
CA GLU A 135 24.15 8.90 0.51
C GLU A 135 24.29 7.47 1.02
N ALA A 136 23.17 6.74 1.15
CA ALA A 136 23.16 5.34 1.59
C ALA A 136 23.88 4.42 0.58
N THR A 137 24.68 3.47 1.08
CA THR A 137 25.31 2.43 0.27
C THR A 137 24.25 1.50 -0.34
N PRO A 138 24.54 0.78 -1.43
CA PRO A 138 23.64 -0.24 -1.95
C PRO A 138 23.22 -1.28 -0.89
N ALA A 139 24.11 -1.63 0.04
CA ALA A 139 23.79 -2.55 1.14
C ALA A 139 22.80 -1.95 2.15
N GLU A 140 22.99 -0.68 2.55
CA GLU A 140 22.05 0.03 3.44
C GLU A 140 20.67 0.18 2.79
N LEU A 141 20.61 0.41 1.46
CA LEU A 141 19.35 0.52 0.72
C LEU A 141 18.61 -0.83 0.60
N LEU A 142 19.34 -1.93 0.41
CA LEU A 142 18.76 -3.27 0.42
C LEU A 142 18.21 -3.63 1.81
N ALA A 143 18.98 -3.35 2.86
CA ALA A 143 18.55 -3.59 4.24
C ALA A 143 17.28 -2.79 4.57
N ALA A 144 17.21 -1.52 4.16
CA ALA A 144 16.01 -0.70 4.31
C ALA A 144 14.83 -1.25 3.50
N ALA A 145 15.07 -1.73 2.27
CA ALA A 145 14.01 -2.35 1.47
C ALA A 145 13.47 -3.63 2.13
N ARG A 146 14.36 -4.41 2.77
CA ARG A 146 13.99 -5.60 3.54
C ARG A 146 13.10 -5.25 4.72
N GLU A 147 13.49 -4.24 5.50
CA GLU A 147 12.70 -3.76 6.64
C GLU A 147 11.29 -3.30 6.22
N GLN A 148 11.18 -2.66 5.05
CA GLN A 148 9.87 -2.27 4.50
C GLN A 148 9.03 -3.48 4.06
N LEU A 149 9.63 -4.54 3.51
CA LEU A 149 8.91 -5.77 3.18
C LEU A 149 8.48 -6.54 4.43
N GLU A 150 9.30 -6.57 5.48
CA GLU A 150 8.93 -7.11 6.80
C GLU A 150 7.77 -6.33 7.41
N ARG A 151 7.80 -4.99 7.32
CA ARG A 151 6.69 -4.14 7.73
C ARG A 151 5.42 -4.42 6.93
N ALA A 152 5.53 -4.64 5.62
CA ALA A 152 4.39 -5.01 4.78
C ALA A 152 3.74 -6.33 5.24
N ASP A 153 4.57 -7.30 5.63
CA ASP A 153 4.12 -8.59 6.15
C ASP A 153 3.41 -8.45 7.51
N LEU A 154 4.01 -7.67 8.42
CA LEU A 154 3.42 -7.38 9.74
C LEU A 154 2.05 -6.71 9.63
N LEU A 155 1.91 -5.74 8.72
CA LEU A 155 0.65 -5.03 8.50
C LEU A 155 -0.37 -5.84 7.68
N GLY A 156 -0.04 -7.08 7.30
CA GLY A 156 -0.98 -7.99 6.64
C GLY A 156 -1.23 -7.69 5.16
N TYR A 157 -0.36 -6.92 4.49
CA TYR A 157 -0.50 -6.61 3.07
C TYR A 157 -0.18 -7.78 2.14
N GLY A 158 0.19 -8.94 2.67
CA GLY A 158 0.67 -10.08 1.90
C GLY A 158 -0.43 -11.08 1.64
N LYS A 159 -0.63 -11.49 0.38
CA LYS A 159 -1.48 -12.65 0.09
C LYS A 159 -0.82 -13.91 0.67
N ALA A 160 -1.43 -14.48 1.71
CA ALA A 160 -1.04 -15.73 2.39
C ALA A 160 0.40 -15.75 2.98
N LYS A 161 0.59 -16.58 4.02
CA LYS A 161 1.78 -16.73 4.88
C LYS A 161 3.16 -16.96 4.19
N LYS A 162 3.26 -16.91 2.85
CA LYS A 162 4.49 -17.29 2.11
C LYS A 162 5.07 -16.19 1.24
N THR A 163 4.33 -15.14 0.88
CA THR A 163 4.78 -14.29 -0.22
C THR A 163 5.86 -13.28 0.17
N TYR A 164 5.68 -12.53 1.25
CA TYR A 164 6.74 -11.64 1.74
C TYR A 164 7.93 -12.39 2.34
N PRO A 165 7.76 -13.47 3.12
CA PRO A 165 8.90 -14.26 3.59
C PRO A 165 9.82 -14.76 2.47
N ASP A 166 9.27 -15.15 1.32
CA ASP A 166 10.06 -15.56 0.16
C ASP A 166 10.77 -14.37 -0.52
N LEU A 167 10.12 -13.20 -0.56
CA LEU A 167 10.74 -11.96 -1.06
C LEU A 167 11.87 -11.48 -0.16
N VAL A 168 11.68 -11.50 1.16
CA VAL A 168 12.71 -11.19 2.16
C VAL A 168 13.92 -12.12 1.98
N LYS A 169 13.71 -13.43 1.89
CA LYS A 169 14.80 -14.40 1.64
C LYS A 169 15.53 -14.17 0.31
N ARG A 170 14.81 -13.77 -0.74
CA ARG A 170 15.43 -13.42 -2.03
C ARG A 170 16.28 -12.17 -1.92
N LEU A 171 15.86 -11.21 -1.10
CA LEU A 171 16.59 -9.98 -0.85
C LEU A 171 17.86 -10.22 -0.03
N GLU A 172 17.79 -11.06 1.00
CA GLU A 172 18.98 -11.49 1.77
C GLU A 172 20.03 -12.17 0.87
N LYS A 173 19.58 -13.01 -0.07
CA LYS A 173 20.48 -13.61 -1.09
C LYS A 173 21.08 -12.58 -2.04
N LEU A 174 20.40 -11.46 -2.29
CA LEU A 174 20.96 -10.36 -3.08
C LEU A 174 22.04 -9.64 -2.28
N GLU A 175 21.79 -9.32 -1.01
CA GLU A 175 22.76 -8.71 -0.10
C GLU A 175 24.04 -9.55 0.01
N SER A 176 23.93 -10.85 0.28
CA SER A 176 25.12 -11.73 0.40
C SER A 176 25.96 -11.79 -0.88
N THR A 177 25.34 -11.61 -2.05
CA THR A 177 26.07 -11.58 -3.33
C THR A 177 26.71 -10.23 -3.66
N LEU A 178 26.29 -9.13 -3.02
CA LEU A 178 27.04 -7.86 -3.08
C LEU A 178 28.36 -8.00 -2.35
N GLU A 179 28.34 -8.64 -1.19
CA GLU A 179 29.54 -8.88 -0.37
C GLU A 179 30.55 -9.77 -1.10
N SER A 180 30.07 -10.71 -1.94
CA SER A 180 30.91 -11.70 -2.62
C SER A 180 31.53 -11.24 -3.96
N LYS A 181 31.47 -9.95 -4.32
CA LYS A 181 32.02 -9.37 -5.59
C LYS A 181 31.71 -10.16 -6.87
N SER A 182 30.52 -10.75 -6.98
CA SER A 182 30.15 -11.54 -8.17
C SER A 182 29.54 -10.65 -9.25
N GLY A 183 30.20 -10.57 -10.41
CA GLY A 183 29.86 -9.73 -11.57
C GLY A 183 28.62 -10.19 -12.35
N SER A 184 27.47 -10.34 -11.69
CA SER A 184 26.18 -10.42 -12.37
C SER A 184 25.65 -9.02 -12.67
N SER A 185 25.01 -8.84 -13.83
CA SER A 185 24.29 -7.60 -14.17
C SER A 185 23.15 -7.40 -13.16
N TRP A 186 23.42 -6.58 -12.14
CA TRP A 186 22.50 -6.27 -11.04
C TRP A 186 21.15 -5.80 -11.55
N LYS A 187 21.14 -5.03 -12.64
CA LYS A 187 19.94 -4.59 -13.36
C LYS A 187 18.97 -5.72 -13.71
N LYS A 188 19.49 -6.89 -14.12
CA LYS A 188 18.63 -8.05 -14.43
C LYS A 188 18.00 -8.63 -13.16
N ARG A 189 18.78 -8.77 -12.09
CA ARG A 189 18.31 -9.33 -10.80
C ARG A 189 17.29 -8.41 -10.12
N PHE A 190 17.54 -7.10 -10.13
CA PHE A 190 16.56 -6.11 -9.67
C PHE A 190 15.33 -6.07 -10.57
N GLY A 191 15.48 -6.22 -11.88
CA GLY A 191 14.35 -6.31 -12.80
C GLY A 191 13.43 -7.51 -12.51
N GLU A 192 14.01 -8.69 -12.26
CA GLU A 192 13.26 -9.90 -11.88
C GLU A 192 12.57 -9.77 -10.52
N PHE A 193 13.25 -9.16 -9.55
CA PHE A 193 12.69 -8.90 -8.22
C PHE A 193 11.55 -7.88 -8.27
N ARG A 194 11.74 -6.76 -8.99
CA ARG A 194 10.72 -5.74 -9.23
C ARG A 194 9.51 -6.34 -9.92
N LYS A 195 9.70 -7.22 -10.90
CA LYS A 195 8.58 -7.92 -11.55
C LYS A 195 7.78 -8.72 -10.52
N SER A 196 8.47 -9.45 -9.63
CA SER A 196 7.84 -10.21 -8.54
C SER A 196 7.07 -9.29 -7.56
N LEU A 197 7.61 -8.11 -7.23
CA LEU A 197 6.92 -7.12 -6.41
C LEU A 197 5.69 -6.52 -7.11
N SER A 198 5.83 -6.17 -8.38
CA SER A 198 4.73 -5.59 -9.16
C SER A 198 3.58 -6.57 -9.39
N GLU A 199 3.89 -7.86 -9.59
CA GLU A 199 2.90 -8.93 -9.67
C GLU A 199 2.16 -9.09 -8.33
N LEU A 200 2.85 -8.88 -7.20
CA LEU A 200 2.22 -8.85 -5.90
C LEU A 200 1.31 -7.64 -5.73
N GLY A 201 1.84 -6.45 -6.02
CA GLY A 201 1.12 -5.18 -5.90
C GLY A 201 -0.14 -5.14 -6.76
N SER A 202 -0.05 -5.58 -8.03
CA SER A 202 -1.23 -5.71 -8.90
C SER A 202 -2.22 -6.76 -8.41
N SER A 203 -1.76 -7.88 -7.84
CA SER A 203 -2.68 -8.85 -7.23
C SER A 203 -3.41 -8.28 -6.02
N LEU A 204 -2.84 -7.32 -5.26
CA LEU A 204 -3.51 -6.72 -4.10
C LEU A 204 -4.65 -5.78 -4.48
N LEU A 205 -4.74 -5.42 -5.76
CA LEU A 205 -5.80 -4.57 -6.32
C LEU A 205 -6.98 -5.38 -6.89
N ASP A 206 -6.83 -6.71 -7.01
CA ASP A 206 -7.83 -7.70 -7.43
C ASP A 206 -8.37 -8.52 -6.25
#